data_AF-A0A968S0F2-F1
#
_entry.id   AF-A0A968S0F2-F1
#
_cell.length_a   1.000
_cell.length_b   1.000
_cell.length_c   1.000
_cell.angle_alpha   90.00
_cell.angle_beta   90.00
_cell.angle_gamma   90.00
#
_symmetry.space_group_name_H-M   'P 1'
#
loop_
_entity.id
_entity.type
_entity.pdbx_description
1 polymer ?
#
loop_
_entity_poly.entity_id
_entity_poly.type
_entity_poly.pdbx_seq_one_letter_code
_entity_poly.pdbx_strand_id
1 'polypeptide(L)'
;MAIPKEIRQQVRERAKYLCEYCHSSEEASAARFEIDHIQPRSRGGTDTFENLALACQRCNSYRYNFTEGTDPKSQVSTQLFNPRLHQWNEHFVWEKGGLVIRGKTSIGRATCDRLDLNDQQHNEGAIVKARRLWIQGGWHPPSDDVIES
;
A
#
# COMPACT_ATOMS: atom_id res chain seq x y z
N MET A 1 23.57 -7.43 -2.89
CA MET A 1 23.85 -6.75 -1.61
C MET A 1 22.54 -6.53 -0.88
N ALA A 2 22.62 -6.34 0.44
CA ALA A 2 21.49 -5.94 1.27
C ALA A 2 21.38 -4.41 1.29
N ILE A 3 20.17 -3.87 1.39
CA ILE A 3 19.92 -2.43 1.47
C ILE A 3 20.53 -1.90 2.80
N PRO A 4 21.39 -0.86 2.77
CA PRO A 4 22.00 -0.27 3.97
C PRO A 4 20.96 0.18 4.99
N LYS A 5 21.27 0.04 6.28
CA LYS A 5 20.34 0.37 7.38
C LYS A 5 19.86 1.81 7.32
N GLU A 6 20.74 2.72 6.93
CA GLU A 6 20.50 4.16 6.81
C GLU A 6 19.44 4.42 5.74
N ILE A 7 19.54 3.77 4.58
CA ILE A 7 18.54 3.87 3.50
C ILE A 7 17.21 3.28 3.98
N ARG A 8 17.21 2.13 4.68
CA ARG A 8 15.99 1.53 5.23
C ARG A 8 15.29 2.48 6.22
N GLN A 9 16.05 3.27 6.98
CA GLN A 9 15.52 4.25 7.92
C GLN A 9 14.95 5.47 7.19
N GLN A 10 15.67 6.00 6.21
CA GLN A 10 15.20 7.11 5.37
C GLN A 10 13.88 6.77 4.65
N VAL A 11 13.74 5.53 4.16
CA VAL A 11 12.49 5.07 3.51
C VAL A 11 11.33 5.08 4.51
N ARG A 12 11.55 4.63 5.75
CA ARG A 12 10.52 4.67 6.81
C ARG A 12 10.08 6.08 7.16
N GLU A 13 11.05 6.98 7.35
CA GLU A 13 10.79 8.37 7.70
C GLU A 13 10.02 9.10 6.59
N ARG A 14 10.43 8.92 5.33
CA ARG A 14 9.70 9.47 4.16
C ARG A 14 8.26 8.95 4.11
N ALA A 15 8.05 7.67 4.42
CA ALA A 15 6.73 7.05 4.42
C ALA A 15 5.90 7.37 5.68
N LYS A 16 6.43 8.17 6.63
CA LYS A 16 5.81 8.44 7.94
C LYS A 16 5.41 7.15 8.68
N TYR A 17 6.18 6.08 8.51
CA TYR A 17 5.88 4.75 9.07
C TYR A 17 4.53 4.15 8.60
N LEU A 18 4.02 4.60 7.45
CA LEU A 18 2.83 4.05 6.81
C LEU A 18 3.25 3.15 5.64
N CYS A 19 2.51 2.06 5.42
CA CYS A 19 2.65 1.31 4.17
C CYS A 19 2.28 2.22 3.00
N GLU A 20 3.19 2.43 2.05
CA GLU A 20 3.00 3.40 0.96
C GLU A 20 1.93 2.97 -0.06
N TYR A 21 1.37 1.77 0.08
CA TYR A 21 0.26 1.27 -0.75
C TYR A 21 -1.09 1.37 -0.04
N CYS A 22 -1.18 0.87 1.20
CA CYS A 22 -2.45 0.72 1.91
C CYS A 22 -2.61 1.65 3.12
N HIS A 23 -1.60 2.47 3.39
CA HIS A 23 -1.59 3.50 4.43
C HIS A 23 -1.87 2.95 5.85
N SER A 24 -1.70 1.65 6.07
CA SER A 24 -1.70 1.06 7.42
C SER A 24 -0.41 1.44 8.14
N SER A 25 -0.50 1.73 9.44
CA SER A 25 0.65 2.10 10.28
C SER A 25 1.51 0.90 10.66
N GLU A 26 2.84 1.05 10.61
CA GLU A 26 3.80 0.06 11.13
C GLU A 26 3.61 -0.14 12.64
N GLU A 27 3.20 0.91 13.38
CA GLU A 27 2.91 0.84 14.82
C GLU A 27 1.74 -0.09 15.15
N ALA A 28 0.76 -0.20 14.24
CA ALA A 28 -0.40 -1.06 14.42
C ALA A 28 -0.12 -2.54 14.07
N SER A 29 1.12 -2.86 13.68
CA SER A 29 1.53 -4.20 13.25
C SER A 29 2.49 -4.85 14.24
N ALA A 30 2.27 -6.15 14.52
CA ALA A 30 3.20 -6.95 15.31
C ALA A 30 4.52 -7.22 14.56
N ALA A 31 4.52 -7.17 13.23
CA ALA A 31 5.69 -7.36 12.39
C ALA A 31 6.14 -6.03 11.78
N ARG A 32 7.46 -5.83 11.72
CA ARG A 32 8.03 -4.70 10.99
C ARG A 32 7.67 -4.77 9.51
N PHE A 33 7.50 -3.61 8.91
CA PHE A 33 7.31 -3.49 7.48
C PHE A 33 8.63 -3.72 6.73
N GLU A 34 8.50 -4.17 5.50
CA GLU A 34 9.62 -4.48 4.62
C GLU A 34 9.89 -3.33 3.66
N ILE A 35 11.11 -3.32 3.12
CA ILE A 35 11.51 -2.39 2.07
C ILE A 35 11.27 -3.09 0.74
N ASP A 36 10.26 -2.63 0.01
CA ASP A 36 9.85 -3.16 -1.28
C ASP A 36 10.51 -2.37 -2.43
N HIS A 37 10.72 -3.04 -3.56
CA HIS A 37 11.26 -2.47 -4.78
C HIS A 37 10.14 -2.18 -5.79
N ILE A 38 9.93 -0.90 -6.08
CA ILE A 38 8.88 -0.41 -6.99
C ILE A 38 9.08 -0.92 -8.42
N GLN A 39 10.31 -0.91 -8.93
CA GLN A 39 10.74 -1.80 -9.98
C GLN A 39 11.36 -3.03 -9.30
N PRO A 40 10.77 -4.23 -9.41
CA PRO A 40 11.28 -5.42 -8.72
C PRO A 40 12.71 -5.76 -9.15
N ARG A 41 13.54 -6.23 -8.21
CA ARG A 41 14.91 -6.69 -8.52
C ARG A 41 14.95 -7.80 -9.57
N SER A 42 13.99 -8.71 -9.55
CA SER A 42 13.85 -9.78 -10.56
C SER A 42 13.56 -9.24 -11.98
N ARG A 43 13.23 -7.95 -12.09
CA ARG A 43 12.96 -7.22 -13.34
C ARG A 43 13.94 -6.05 -13.52
N GLY A 44 15.13 -6.13 -12.93
CA GLY A 44 16.21 -5.15 -13.11
C GLY A 44 16.15 -3.90 -12.22
N GLY A 45 15.32 -3.90 -11.17
CA GLY A 45 15.25 -2.79 -10.22
C GLY A 45 16.51 -2.60 -9.37
N THR A 46 16.79 -1.34 -9.04
CA THR A 46 17.95 -0.91 -8.24
C THR A 46 17.64 -0.84 -6.74
N ASP A 47 18.66 -0.90 -5.88
CA ASP A 47 18.54 -0.66 -4.44
C ASP A 47 18.57 0.85 -4.09
N THR A 48 18.29 1.75 -5.05
CA THR A 48 18.36 3.21 -4.86
C THR A 48 17.12 3.72 -4.14
N PHE A 49 17.26 4.79 -3.34
CA PHE A 49 16.19 5.36 -2.52
C PHE A 49 14.89 5.66 -3.28
N GLU A 50 15.02 6.04 -4.56
CA GLU A 50 13.94 6.38 -5.49
C GLU A 50 13.21 5.14 -6.02
N ASN A 51 13.76 3.94 -5.86
CA ASN A 51 13.12 2.69 -6.25
C ASN A 51 12.54 1.92 -5.05
N LEU A 52 12.68 2.45 -3.83
CA LEU A 52 12.26 1.77 -2.61
C LEU A 52 10.95 2.34 -2.08
N ALA A 53 10.11 1.47 -1.52
CA ALA A 53 8.90 1.82 -0.80
C ALA A 53 8.82 1.08 0.54
N LEU A 54 8.20 1.69 1.56
CA LEU A 54 7.82 0.97 2.78
C LEU A 54 6.53 0.18 2.54
N ALA A 55 6.56 -1.13 2.77
CA ALA A 55 5.42 -2.01 2.51
C ALA A 55 5.11 -2.90 3.71
N CYS A 56 3.84 -2.97 4.11
CA CYS A 56 3.41 -4.00 5.05
C CYS A 56 3.53 -5.39 4.42
N GLN A 57 3.61 -6.43 5.26
CA GLN A 57 3.78 -7.81 4.80
C GLN A 57 2.71 -8.22 3.78
N ARG A 58 1.43 -7.87 4.01
CA ARG A 58 0.33 -8.16 3.07
C ARG A 58 0.60 -7.55 1.70
N CYS A 59 0.80 -6.23 1.63
CA CYS A 59 0.98 -5.54 0.36
C CYS A 59 2.24 -6.03 -0.37
N ASN A 60 3.35 -6.22 0.34
CA ASN A 60 4.59 -6.74 -0.24
C ASN A 60 4.39 -8.15 -0.83
N SER A 61 3.76 -9.06 -0.08
CA SER A 61 3.51 -10.43 -0.53
C SER A 61 2.56 -10.50 -1.72
N TYR A 62 1.46 -9.72 -1.72
CA TYR A 62 0.57 -9.70 -2.86
C TYR A 62 1.24 -9.07 -4.07
N ARG A 63 1.87 -7.89 -3.93
CA ARG A 63 2.52 -7.19 -5.04
C ARG A 63 3.62 -8.06 -5.67
N TYR A 64 4.43 -8.75 -4.85
CA TYR A 64 5.50 -9.64 -5.29
C TYR A 64 6.42 -8.95 -6.31
N ASN A 65 6.43 -9.40 -7.57
CA ASN A 65 7.21 -8.80 -8.65
C ASN A 65 6.34 -8.14 -9.73
N PHE A 66 5.10 -7.82 -9.42
CA PHE A 66 4.16 -7.23 -10.37
C PHE A 66 4.26 -5.71 -10.35
N THR A 67 4.31 -5.13 -11.55
CA THR A 67 4.25 -3.69 -11.79
C THR A 67 2.96 -3.26 -12.47
N GLU A 68 2.13 -4.23 -12.86
CA GLU A 68 0.85 -4.05 -13.55
C GLU A 68 -0.22 -4.93 -12.91
N GLY A 69 -1.48 -4.55 -13.12
CA GLY A 69 -2.67 -5.30 -12.74
C GLY A 69 -3.83 -4.94 -13.64
N THR A 70 -4.87 -5.77 -13.63
CA THR A 70 -6.08 -5.55 -14.41
C THR A 70 -7.02 -4.63 -13.64
N ASP A 71 -7.49 -3.54 -14.25
CA ASP A 71 -8.56 -2.74 -13.66
C ASP A 71 -9.88 -3.52 -13.73
N PRO A 72 -10.49 -3.90 -12.59
CA PRO A 72 -11.70 -4.73 -12.59
C PRO A 72 -12.90 -4.04 -13.25
N LYS A 73 -12.89 -2.70 -13.39
CA LYS A 73 -13.98 -1.98 -14.07
C LYS A 73 -13.85 -2.02 -15.59
N SER A 74 -12.66 -1.75 -16.12
CA SER A 74 -12.44 -1.66 -17.57
C SER A 74 -11.94 -2.96 -18.20
N GLN A 75 -11.47 -3.92 -17.40
CA GLN A 75 -10.85 -5.17 -17.85
C GLN A 75 -9.57 -4.96 -18.67
N VAL A 76 -8.91 -3.81 -18.49
CA VAL A 76 -7.66 -3.45 -19.17
C VAL A 76 -6.48 -3.51 -18.19
N SER A 77 -5.35 -4.07 -18.64
CA SER A 77 -4.10 -4.02 -17.87
C SER A 77 -3.60 -2.59 -17.75
N THR A 78 -3.21 -2.19 -16.55
CA THR A 78 -2.63 -0.88 -16.27
C THR A 78 -1.55 -0.99 -15.21
N GLN A 79 -0.75 0.06 -15.07
CA GLN A 79 0.30 0.11 -14.05
C GLN A 79 -0.31 0.07 -12.64
N LEU A 80 0.39 -0.59 -11.72
CA LEU A 80 0.07 -0.48 -10.29
C LEU A 80 0.54 0.87 -9.76
N PHE A 81 -0.01 1.25 -8.62
CA PHE A 81 0.35 2.49 -7.95
C PHE A 81 1.84 2.53 -7.61
N ASN A 82 2.48 3.64 -7.97
CA ASN A 82 3.88 3.92 -7.72
C ASN A 82 3.98 5.15 -6.80
N PRO A 83 4.39 4.99 -5.52
CA PRO A 83 4.43 6.10 -4.56
C PRO A 83 5.50 7.16 -4.86
N ARG A 84 6.30 6.98 -5.91
CA ARG A 84 7.30 7.95 -6.39
C ARG A 84 6.80 8.76 -7.58
N LEU A 85 5.75 8.30 -8.25
CA LEU A 85 5.17 8.97 -9.42
C LEU A 85 3.74 9.49 -9.16
N HIS A 86 3.02 8.91 -8.21
CA HIS A 86 1.60 9.15 -7.99
C HIS A 86 1.33 9.65 -6.58
N GLN A 87 0.35 10.55 -6.43
CA GLN A 87 -0.15 10.97 -5.13
C GLN A 87 -1.26 10.02 -4.66
N TRP A 88 -1.16 9.50 -3.43
CA TRP A 88 -2.13 8.51 -2.93
C TRP A 88 -3.57 9.01 -3.01
N ASN A 89 -3.81 10.25 -2.55
CA ASN A 89 -5.10 10.92 -2.56
C ASN A 89 -5.63 11.26 -3.96
N GLU A 90 -4.90 11.03 -5.06
CA GLU A 90 -5.46 11.11 -6.42
C GLU A 90 -6.04 9.76 -6.87
N HIS A 91 -5.44 8.66 -6.40
CA HIS A 91 -5.76 7.29 -6.83
C HIS A 91 -6.69 6.56 -5.87
N PHE A 92 -6.71 6.95 -4.61
CA PHE A 92 -7.44 6.28 -3.55
C PHE A 92 -8.23 7.26 -2.68
N VAL A 93 -9.18 6.70 -1.95
CA VAL A 93 -9.91 7.38 -0.88
C VAL A 93 -10.34 6.35 0.14
N TRP A 94 -10.42 6.75 1.40
CA TRP A 94 -11.02 5.94 2.45
C TRP A 94 -12.55 6.09 2.43
N GLU A 95 -13.26 4.98 2.51
CA GLU A 95 -14.71 4.93 2.65
C GLU A 95 -15.12 4.25 3.95
N LYS A 96 -16.41 4.38 4.30
CA LYS A 96 -17.01 3.74 5.48
C LYS A 96 -16.25 4.11 6.76
N GLY A 97 -15.89 5.39 6.88
CA GLY A 97 -15.17 5.92 8.05
C GLY A 97 -13.73 5.41 8.19
N GLY A 98 -13.01 5.15 7.10
CA GLY A 98 -11.62 4.66 7.17
C GLY A 98 -11.47 3.14 7.03
N LEU A 99 -12.57 2.39 6.86
CA LEU A 99 -12.50 0.92 6.87
C LEU A 99 -12.07 0.33 5.52
N VAL A 100 -12.44 0.98 4.42
CA VAL A 100 -12.30 0.44 3.05
C VAL A 100 -11.54 1.42 2.19
N ILE A 101 -10.61 0.94 1.38
CA ILE A 101 -9.92 1.73 0.36
C ILE A 101 -10.64 1.57 -0.97
N ARG A 102 -11.15 2.66 -1.55
CA ARG A 102 -11.69 2.65 -2.91
C ARG A 102 -10.67 3.24 -3.90
N GLY A 103 -10.43 2.52 -4.99
CA GLY A 103 -9.66 3.03 -6.13
C GLY A 103 -10.49 4.00 -6.98
N LYS A 104 -10.03 5.25 -7.11
CA LYS A 104 -10.69 6.32 -7.89
C LYS A 104 -10.36 6.24 -9.38
N THR A 105 -9.13 5.89 -9.71
CA THR A 105 -8.61 5.79 -11.08
C THR A 105 -8.42 4.33 -11.50
N SER A 106 -8.10 4.07 -12.77
CA SER A 106 -7.78 2.71 -13.26
C SER A 106 -6.61 2.11 -12.49
N ILE A 107 -5.53 2.88 -12.30
CA ILE A 107 -4.36 2.52 -11.48
C ILE A 107 -4.79 2.17 -10.05
N GLY A 108 -5.65 3.01 -9.44
CA GLY A 108 -6.12 2.78 -8.08
C GLY A 108 -6.93 1.48 -7.95
N ARG A 109 -7.87 1.25 -8.87
CA ARG A 109 -8.70 0.03 -8.86
C ARG A 109 -7.88 -1.24 -9.14
N ALA A 110 -6.99 -1.20 -10.13
CA ALA A 110 -6.07 -2.30 -10.41
C ALA A 110 -5.18 -2.61 -9.21
N THR A 111 -4.72 -1.58 -8.49
CA THR A 111 -3.92 -1.76 -7.27
C THR A 111 -4.75 -2.35 -6.13
N CYS A 112 -5.96 -1.84 -5.88
CA CYS A 112 -6.86 -2.39 -4.86
C CYS A 112 -7.11 -3.88 -5.07
N ASP A 113 -7.37 -4.28 -6.31
CA ASP A 113 -7.61 -5.66 -6.70
C ASP A 113 -6.35 -6.51 -6.58
N ARG A 114 -5.25 -6.08 -7.20
CA ARG A 114 -3.99 -6.83 -7.23
C ARG A 114 -3.37 -7.04 -5.84
N LEU A 115 -3.46 -6.05 -4.95
CA LEU A 115 -2.90 -6.11 -3.60
C LEU A 115 -3.92 -6.56 -2.54
N ASP A 116 -5.15 -6.88 -2.96
CA ASP A 116 -6.26 -7.25 -2.09
C ASP A 116 -6.38 -6.34 -0.84
N LEU A 117 -6.43 -5.03 -1.11
CA LEU A 117 -6.31 -3.98 -0.09
C LEU A 117 -7.44 -3.99 0.94
N ASN A 118 -8.55 -4.66 0.62
CA ASN A 118 -9.73 -4.78 1.48
C ASN A 118 -10.05 -6.24 1.87
N ASP A 119 -9.18 -7.19 1.54
CA ASP A 119 -9.34 -8.61 1.88
C ASP A 119 -10.62 -9.23 1.31
N GLN A 120 -10.89 -8.93 0.04
CA GLN A 120 -12.06 -9.41 -0.70
C GLN A 120 -11.82 -10.78 -1.36
N GLN A 121 -10.57 -11.16 -1.65
CA GLN A 121 -10.27 -12.43 -2.31
C GLN A 121 -10.42 -13.63 -1.37
N HIS A 122 -9.98 -13.48 -0.11
CA HIS A 122 -10.09 -14.54 0.90
C HIS A 122 -11.44 -14.49 1.66
N ASN A 123 -12.21 -13.40 1.50
CA ASN A 123 -13.53 -13.19 2.08
C ASN A 123 -13.59 -13.28 3.63
N GLU A 124 -12.46 -13.11 4.32
CA GLU A 124 -12.40 -13.12 5.79
C GLU A 124 -12.51 -11.71 6.39
N GLY A 125 -12.25 -10.67 5.58
CA GLY A 125 -12.33 -9.27 5.97
C GLY A 125 -11.38 -8.90 7.12
N ALA A 126 -10.27 -9.64 7.27
CA ALA A 126 -9.37 -9.54 8.40
C ALA A 126 -8.80 -8.13 8.55
N ILE A 127 -8.37 -7.51 7.44
CA ILE A 127 -7.84 -6.14 7.46
C ILE A 127 -8.91 -5.12 7.82
N VAL A 128 -10.16 -5.31 7.37
CA VAL A 128 -11.27 -4.40 7.69
C VAL A 128 -11.65 -4.52 9.17
N LYS A 129 -11.62 -5.73 9.74
CA LYS A 129 -11.78 -5.97 11.18
C LYS A 129 -10.66 -5.31 11.98
N ALA A 130 -9.41 -5.43 11.53
CA ALA A 130 -8.26 -4.79 12.17
C ALA A 130 -8.37 -3.26 12.16
N ARG A 131 -8.68 -2.65 11.00
CA ARG A 131 -8.90 -1.20 10.88
C ARG A 131 -9.97 -0.68 11.84
N ARG A 132 -11.04 -1.44 12.07
CA ARG A 132 -12.08 -1.08 13.05
C ARG A 132 -11.52 -0.96 14.47
N LEU A 133 -10.63 -1.87 14.87
CA LEU A 133 -9.96 -1.81 16.17
C LEU A 133 -8.94 -0.68 16.22
N TRP A 134 -8.20 -0.45 15.13
CA TRP A 134 -7.23 0.65 15.04
C TRP A 134 -7.89 2.03 15.13
N ILE A 135 -9.10 2.20 14.56
CA ILE A 135 -9.91 3.41 14.71
C ILE A 135 -10.26 3.65 16.18
N GLN A 136 -10.65 2.61 16.92
CA GLN A 136 -10.93 2.73 18.37
C GLN A 136 -9.68 3.12 19.17
N GLY A 137 -8.50 2.67 18.72
CA GLY A 137 -7.20 3.04 19.30
C GLY A 137 -6.66 4.40 18.86
N GLY A 138 -7.32 5.09 17.91
CA GLY A 138 -6.85 6.37 17.37
C GLY A 138 -5.64 6.26 16.43
N TRP A 139 -5.31 5.07 15.93
CA TRP A 139 -4.18 4.83 15.02
C TRP A 139 -4.54 4.86 13.54
N HIS A 140 -5.84 4.93 13.21
CA HIS A 140 -6.35 4.80 11.84
C HIS A 140 -7.63 5.62 11.64
N PRO A 141 -7.88 6.15 10.43
CA PRO A 141 -6.95 6.27 9.30
C PRO A 141 -5.87 7.33 9.56
N PRO A 142 -4.82 7.41 8.70
CA PRO A 142 -3.85 8.49 8.80
C PRO A 142 -4.49 9.86 8.69
N SER A 143 -4.00 10.83 9.47
CA SER A 143 -4.57 12.18 9.57
C SER A 143 -4.60 12.95 8.25
N ASP A 144 -3.68 12.63 7.33
CA ASP A 144 -3.49 13.34 6.07
C ASP A 144 -4.34 12.75 4.93
N ASP A 145 -5.03 11.63 5.17
CA ASP A 145 -5.84 10.98 4.17
C ASP A 145 -7.28 11.46 4.18
N VAL A 146 -7.86 11.61 3.00
CA VAL A 146 -9.27 12.00 2.86
C VAL A 146 -10.17 10.79 3.12
N ILE A 147 -11.16 10.98 4.00
CA ILE A 147 -12.26 10.04 4.22
C ILE A 147 -13.51 10.59 3.52
N GLU A 148 -14.07 9.81 2.61
CA GLU A 148 -15.34 10.09 1.97
C GLU A 148 -16.47 9.46 2.80
N SER A 149 -17.49 10.29 3.08
CA SER A 149 -18.68 9.97 3.87
C SER A 149 -19.62 9.01 3.16
#